data_AF-A0A973GA26-F1
#
_entry.id   AF-A0A973GA26-F1
#
_cell.length_a   1.000
_cell.length_b   1.000
_cell.length_c   1.000
_cell.angle_alpha   90.00
_cell.angle_beta   90.00
_cell.angle_gamma   90.00
#
_symmetry.space_group_name_H-M   'P 1'
#
loop_
_entity.id
_entity.type
_entity.pdbx_description
1 polymer ?
#
loop_
_entity_poly.entity_id
_entity_poly.type
_entity_poly.pdbx_seq_one_letter_code
_entity_poly.pdbx_strand_id
1 'polypeptide(L)'
;MRRAPFALVVVLCVVGGLGLASAATLAVTSSSVSAAVATNPCPGTAAAGPGAVVATATQTFGGVAVTMPAGCGARTVQVTVLNGTTVRATGSGVVNGSGTVATGSYVAAAGLTVKATVDGWDLPATWTYRPYVSCRITTVGSTKTCSAAITVVTGTKPGGSTEALYYDVAVTTTSTTYVPWEVTFYLDDPVYGAVPTRLGNSDLDGFSDGSTTWGTNPANDVTRSSACSALPVLTVVGEANGPTGNRFNVVRSNRPRNFSIVVNRTEVGYSDVIAPGCA
;
A
#
# COMPACT_ATOMS: atom_id res chain seq x y z
N MET A 1 -70.33 -43.06 -5.27
CA MET A 1 -71.62 -42.35 -5.42
C MET A 1 -71.60 -41.08 -4.57
N ARG A 2 -72.09 -39.97 -5.15
CA ARG A 2 -72.48 -38.68 -4.51
C ARG A 2 -71.31 -37.83 -3.99
N ARG A 3 -70.90 -36.73 -4.63
CA ARG A 3 -71.52 -35.44 -5.05
C ARG A 3 -70.93 -34.31 -4.17
N ALA A 4 -70.20 -33.39 -4.81
CA ALA A 4 -69.76 -32.10 -4.23
C ALA A 4 -70.97 -31.16 -4.01
N PRO A 5 -70.84 -30.05 -3.24
CA PRO A 5 -70.48 -28.77 -3.90
C PRO A 5 -69.72 -27.70 -3.07
N PHE A 6 -68.97 -26.87 -3.82
CA PHE A 6 -68.76 -25.40 -3.72
C PHE A 6 -68.60 -24.66 -2.37
N ALA A 7 -67.43 -24.00 -2.21
CA ALA A 7 -67.24 -22.64 -1.66
C ALA A 7 -65.83 -22.16 -2.10
N LEU A 8 -65.64 -21.32 -3.13
CA LEU A 8 -65.84 -19.87 -3.25
C LEU A 8 -64.97 -18.99 -2.30
N VAL A 9 -63.86 -18.45 -2.87
CA VAL A 9 -63.31 -17.08 -2.69
C VAL A 9 -62.66 -16.78 -1.32
N VAL A 10 -61.43 -16.26 -1.18
CA VAL A 10 -60.84 -15.01 -1.69
C VAL A 10 -59.31 -15.16 -1.81
N VAL A 11 -58.75 -14.81 -2.98
CA VAL A 11 -57.32 -14.51 -3.16
C VAL A 11 -57.10 -13.08 -2.67
N LEU A 12 -56.43 -12.92 -1.53
CA LEU A 12 -55.97 -11.60 -1.08
C LEU A 12 -54.51 -11.43 -1.53
N CYS A 13 -54.33 -10.75 -2.66
CA CYS A 13 -53.05 -10.26 -3.13
C CYS A 13 -52.48 -9.25 -2.13
N VAL A 14 -51.53 -9.68 -1.28
CA VAL A 14 -50.64 -8.76 -0.57
C VAL A 14 -49.53 -8.38 -1.55
N VAL A 15 -49.81 -7.38 -2.39
CA VAL A 15 -48.75 -6.60 -3.06
C VAL A 15 -48.12 -5.75 -1.97
N GLY A 16 -47.02 -6.24 -1.39
CA GLY A 16 -46.18 -5.46 -0.50
C GLY A 16 -45.70 -4.22 -1.24
N GLY A 17 -46.17 -3.06 -0.77
CA GLY A 17 -45.85 -1.76 -1.33
C GLY A 17 -44.33 -1.53 -1.35
N LEU A 18 -43.76 -1.57 -2.56
CA LEU A 18 -42.56 -0.81 -2.85
C LEU A 18 -42.97 0.66 -2.81
N GLY A 19 -42.80 1.28 -1.65
CA GLY A 19 -42.85 2.72 -1.50
C GLY A 19 -41.73 3.31 -2.36
N LEU A 20 -42.05 3.65 -3.61
CA LEU A 20 -41.29 4.64 -4.35
C LEU A 20 -41.36 5.91 -3.51
N ALA A 21 -40.21 6.32 -2.95
CA ALA A 21 -40.08 7.63 -2.34
C ALA A 21 -40.54 8.65 -3.38
N SER A 22 -41.75 9.19 -3.20
CA SER A 22 -42.27 10.28 -3.99
C SER A 22 -41.35 11.47 -3.72
N ALA A 23 -40.45 11.74 -4.67
CA ALA A 23 -39.81 13.04 -4.74
C ALA A 23 -40.95 14.05 -4.85
N ALA A 24 -41.12 14.86 -3.81
CA ALA A 24 -42.11 15.91 -3.75
C ALA A 24 -42.08 16.69 -5.07
N THR A 25 -43.18 16.66 -5.82
CA THR A 25 -43.36 17.51 -6.98
C THR A 25 -43.41 18.95 -6.48
N LEU A 26 -42.30 19.67 -6.59
CA LEU A 26 -42.29 21.11 -6.38
C LEU A 26 -43.20 21.71 -7.47
N ALA A 27 -44.37 22.19 -7.08
CA ALA A 27 -45.23 22.96 -7.97
C ALA A 27 -44.55 24.30 -8.25
N VAL A 28 -43.90 24.42 -9.40
CA VAL A 28 -43.29 25.66 -9.88
C VAL A 28 -44.38 26.50 -10.54
N THR A 29 -44.96 27.44 -9.80
CA THR A 29 -45.75 28.52 -10.37
C THR A 29 -44.78 29.60 -10.85
N SER A 30 -44.43 29.62 -12.14
CA SER A 30 -43.59 30.71 -12.68
C SER A 30 -44.14 31.31 -13.97
N SER A 31 -44.13 32.65 -14.05
CA SER A 31 -44.35 33.42 -15.28
C SER A 31 -43.07 33.61 -16.10
N SER A 32 -41.99 32.91 -15.73
CA SER A 32 -40.77 32.78 -16.52
C SER A 32 -39.99 31.54 -16.07
N VAL A 33 -39.59 30.69 -17.01
CA VAL A 33 -38.64 29.60 -16.78
C VAL A 33 -37.26 30.16 -17.03
N SER A 34 -36.56 30.56 -15.98
CA SER A 34 -35.12 30.83 -16.09
C SER A 34 -34.41 29.48 -16.04
N ALA A 35 -33.75 29.11 -17.14
CA ALA A 35 -32.90 27.93 -17.18
C ALA A 35 -31.66 28.20 -16.31
N ALA A 36 -31.66 27.71 -15.07
CA ALA A 36 -30.46 27.67 -14.26
C ALA A 36 -29.57 26.52 -14.75
N VAL A 37 -28.49 26.84 -15.46
CA VAL A 37 -27.45 25.86 -15.78
C VAL A 37 -26.57 25.73 -14.55
N ALA A 38 -26.67 24.60 -13.85
CA ALA A 38 -25.72 24.30 -12.78
C ALA A 38 -24.37 23.92 -13.40
N THR A 39 -23.41 24.84 -13.33
CA THR A 39 -22.03 24.60 -13.73
C THR A 39 -21.29 23.89 -12.61
N ASN A 40 -20.54 22.83 -12.93
CA ASN A 40 -19.66 22.17 -11.97
C ASN A 40 -18.77 23.24 -11.31
N PRO A 41 -18.81 23.40 -9.97
CA PRO A 41 -18.05 24.45 -9.27
C PRO A 41 -16.52 24.28 -9.40
N CYS A 42 -16.10 23.16 -9.96
CA CYS A 42 -14.77 22.61 -9.93
C CYS A 42 -14.39 21.97 -11.28
N PRO A 43 -14.14 22.77 -12.33
CA PRO A 43 -13.67 22.21 -13.59
C PRO A 43 -12.26 21.64 -13.44
N GLY A 44 -12.08 20.36 -13.76
CA GLY A 44 -10.77 19.70 -13.79
C GLY A 44 -10.77 18.32 -13.15
N THR A 45 -9.55 17.83 -12.88
CA THR A 45 -9.29 16.52 -12.27
C THR A 45 -8.42 16.74 -11.04
N ALA A 46 -8.83 16.21 -9.89
CA ALA A 46 -8.00 16.18 -8.70
C ALA A 46 -6.90 15.12 -8.83
N ALA A 47 -5.73 15.38 -8.28
CA ALA A 47 -4.72 14.34 -8.07
C ALA A 47 -4.87 13.79 -6.66
N ALA A 48 -4.94 12.47 -6.51
CA ALA A 48 -5.03 11.81 -5.22
C ALA A 48 -3.91 10.76 -5.07
N GLY A 49 -3.46 10.58 -3.84
CA GLY A 49 -2.52 9.54 -3.44
C GLY A 49 -2.69 9.23 -1.96
N PRO A 50 -1.99 8.21 -1.44
CA PRO A 50 -2.02 7.95 -0.01
C PRO A 50 -1.55 9.16 0.79
N GLY A 51 -2.19 9.41 1.93
CA GLY A 51 -1.74 10.40 2.90
C GLY A 51 -0.58 9.90 3.76
N ALA A 52 -0.51 10.34 5.01
CA ALA A 52 0.50 9.85 5.94
C ALA A 52 0.29 8.36 6.31
N VAL A 53 1.39 7.62 6.39
CA VAL A 53 1.42 6.26 6.93
C VAL A 53 1.11 6.30 8.43
N VAL A 54 0.16 5.48 8.87
CA VAL A 54 -0.18 5.30 10.29
C VAL A 54 0.33 3.97 10.86
N ALA A 55 0.59 2.97 10.00
CA ALA A 55 1.29 1.75 10.39
C ALA A 55 2.15 1.22 9.23
N THR A 56 3.47 1.18 9.44
CA THR A 56 4.44 0.79 8.42
C THR A 56 4.31 -0.67 8.02
N ALA A 57 4.23 -1.59 8.98
CA ALA A 57 4.25 -3.04 8.71
C ALA A 57 3.21 -3.52 7.67
N THR A 58 2.04 -2.86 7.64
CA THR A 58 0.91 -3.21 6.76
C THR A 58 0.64 -2.16 5.69
N GLN A 59 1.52 -1.16 5.51
CA GLN A 59 1.29 0.00 4.64
C GLN A 59 -0.08 0.64 4.85
N THR A 60 -0.44 0.87 6.12
CA THR A 60 -1.75 1.43 6.46
C THR A 60 -1.65 2.95 6.53
N PHE A 61 -2.60 3.63 5.89
CA PHE A 61 -2.68 5.07 5.75
C PHE A 61 -3.91 5.62 6.46
N GLY A 62 -3.79 6.78 7.11
CA GLY A 62 -4.90 7.41 7.86
C GLY A 62 -5.74 8.40 7.05
N GLY A 63 -5.34 8.68 5.80
CA GLY A 63 -5.98 9.66 4.95
C GLY A 63 -5.54 9.57 3.50
N VAL A 64 -6.09 10.46 2.68
CA VAL A 64 -5.78 10.61 1.26
C VAL A 64 -5.20 12.00 1.04
N ALA A 65 -3.99 12.06 0.48
CA ALA A 65 -3.43 13.31 -0.02
C ALA A 65 -4.16 13.68 -1.32
N VAL A 66 -4.68 14.90 -1.39
CA VAL A 66 -5.44 15.41 -2.53
C VAL A 66 -4.89 16.76 -2.94
N THR A 67 -4.70 16.95 -4.25
CA THR A 67 -4.46 18.24 -4.88
C THR A 67 -5.66 18.58 -5.75
N MET A 68 -6.36 19.65 -5.37
CA MET A 68 -7.56 20.14 -6.00
C MET A 68 -7.21 20.98 -7.24
N PRO A 69 -8.03 20.90 -8.31
CA PRO A 69 -7.87 21.80 -9.44
C PRO A 69 -8.20 23.25 -9.03
N ALA A 70 -7.74 24.21 -9.84
CA ALA A 70 -8.00 25.62 -9.61
C ALA A 70 -9.51 25.90 -9.54
N GLY A 71 -9.92 26.79 -8.63
CA GLY A 71 -11.34 27.12 -8.39
C GLY A 71 -12.04 26.27 -7.34
N CYS A 72 -11.43 25.17 -6.89
CA CYS A 72 -11.97 24.28 -5.85
C CYS A 72 -11.47 24.55 -4.43
N GLY A 73 -10.62 25.56 -4.25
CA GLY A 73 -10.01 25.86 -2.95
C GLY A 73 -11.05 26.18 -1.87
N ALA A 74 -10.75 25.77 -0.63
CA ALA A 74 -11.56 26.04 0.56
C ALA A 74 -12.98 25.46 0.54
N ARG A 75 -13.25 24.48 -0.34
CA ARG A 75 -14.50 23.70 -0.32
C ARG A 75 -14.31 22.40 0.47
N THR A 76 -15.40 21.89 1.03
CA THR A 76 -15.42 20.56 1.64
C THR A 76 -15.38 19.51 0.55
N VAL A 77 -14.35 18.67 0.58
CA VAL A 77 -14.17 17.55 -0.33
C VAL A 77 -14.49 16.28 0.44
N GLN A 78 -15.39 15.46 -0.08
CA GLN A 78 -15.56 14.08 0.39
C GLN A 78 -14.78 13.14 -0.52
N VAL A 79 -13.93 12.32 0.10
CA VAL A 79 -13.03 11.38 -0.56
C VAL A 79 -13.44 9.97 -0.17
N THR A 80 -13.54 9.08 -1.16
CA THR A 80 -13.84 7.66 -0.96
C THR A 80 -12.79 6.81 -1.69
N VAL A 81 -12.07 5.99 -0.94
CA VAL A 81 -11.11 5.01 -1.48
C VAL A 81 -11.87 3.73 -1.82
N LEU A 82 -11.72 3.26 -3.05
CA LEU A 82 -12.46 2.14 -3.62
C LEU A 82 -11.50 1.03 -4.08
N ASN A 83 -11.92 -0.22 -3.89
CA ASN A 83 -11.35 -1.41 -4.55
C ASN A 83 -12.46 -2.02 -5.41
N GLY A 84 -12.47 -1.70 -6.71
CA GLY A 84 -13.64 -1.92 -7.56
C GLY A 84 -14.83 -1.13 -7.03
N THR A 85 -15.91 -1.81 -6.68
CA THR A 85 -17.12 -1.20 -6.08
C THR A 85 -17.11 -1.17 -4.55
N THR A 86 -16.12 -1.81 -3.91
CA THR A 86 -16.05 -1.92 -2.44
C THR A 86 -15.40 -0.68 -1.85
N VAL A 87 -16.09 -0.02 -0.92
CA VAL A 87 -15.53 1.09 -0.13
C VAL A 87 -14.50 0.56 0.87
N ARG A 88 -13.28 1.11 0.82
CA ARG A 88 -12.20 0.81 1.76
C ARG A 88 -12.05 1.87 2.84
N ALA A 89 -12.23 3.12 2.47
CA ALA A 89 -12.09 4.26 3.37
C ALA A 89 -12.96 5.41 2.85
N THR A 90 -13.48 6.24 3.76
CA THR A 90 -14.20 7.45 3.37
C THR A 90 -13.96 8.54 4.39
N GLY A 91 -13.94 9.78 3.94
CA GLY A 91 -13.85 10.92 4.83
C GLY A 91 -14.06 12.23 4.10
N SER A 92 -14.13 13.30 4.87
CA SER A 92 -14.40 14.63 4.35
C SER A 92 -13.55 15.67 5.06
N GLY A 93 -13.10 16.68 4.32
CA GLY A 93 -12.32 17.78 4.88
C GLY A 93 -12.22 18.93 3.90
N VAL A 94 -11.82 20.10 4.41
CA VAL A 94 -11.55 21.27 3.58
C VAL A 94 -10.14 21.18 3.03
N VAL A 95 -10.00 21.29 1.70
CA VAL A 95 -8.69 21.29 1.04
C VAL A 95 -8.54 22.60 0.25
N ASN A 96 -7.42 23.30 0.45
CA ASN A 96 -7.09 24.52 -0.30
C ASN A 96 -5.81 24.30 -1.12
N GLY A 97 -5.97 24.06 -2.42
CA GLY A 97 -4.86 23.60 -3.26
C GLY A 97 -4.54 22.15 -2.94
N SER A 98 -3.54 21.90 -2.08
CA SER A 98 -3.13 20.56 -1.66
C SER A 98 -3.35 20.34 -0.18
N GLY A 99 -3.75 19.14 0.21
CA GLY A 99 -3.98 18.77 1.61
C GLY A 99 -4.24 17.28 1.80
N THR A 100 -4.47 16.87 3.04
CA THR A 100 -4.86 15.48 3.36
C THR A 100 -6.27 15.46 3.93
N VAL A 101 -7.13 14.62 3.36
CA VAL A 101 -8.45 14.29 3.91
C VAL A 101 -8.32 13.03 4.74
N ALA A 102 -8.65 13.09 6.04
CA ALA A 102 -8.67 11.91 6.89
C ALA A 102 -9.83 10.98 6.48
N THR A 103 -9.57 9.69 6.22
CA THR A 103 -10.57 8.75 5.64
C THR A 103 -10.81 7.50 6.49
N GLY A 104 -10.24 7.43 7.69
CA GLY A 104 -10.03 6.18 8.40
C GLY A 104 -8.87 5.37 7.79
N SER A 105 -8.49 4.29 8.47
CA SER A 105 -7.33 3.48 8.10
C SER A 105 -7.59 2.56 6.90
N TYR A 106 -6.68 2.54 5.93
CA TYR A 106 -6.72 1.60 4.80
C TYR A 106 -5.32 1.20 4.33
N VAL A 107 -5.20 0.02 3.70
CA VAL A 107 -3.97 -0.42 3.05
C VAL A 107 -3.99 0.05 1.60
N ALA A 108 -3.02 0.89 1.20
CA ALA A 108 -2.95 1.35 -0.19
C ALA A 108 -2.47 0.24 -1.13
N ALA A 109 -2.96 0.26 -2.36
CA ALA A 109 -2.52 -0.64 -3.43
C ALA A 109 -2.68 0.04 -4.80
N ALA A 110 -1.94 -0.44 -5.80
CA ALA A 110 -1.98 0.10 -7.15
C ALA A 110 -3.35 -0.08 -7.84
N GLY A 111 -4.12 -1.10 -7.44
CA GLY A 111 -5.47 -1.35 -7.95
C GLY A 111 -6.59 -0.56 -7.26
N LEU A 112 -6.27 0.30 -6.29
CA LEU A 112 -7.27 1.18 -5.69
C LEU A 112 -7.60 2.35 -6.60
N THR A 113 -8.78 2.92 -6.41
CA THR A 113 -9.20 4.17 -7.04
C THR A 113 -9.75 5.11 -5.97
N VAL A 114 -9.81 6.40 -6.30
CA VAL A 114 -10.40 7.41 -5.44
C VAL A 114 -11.55 8.09 -6.15
N LYS A 115 -12.70 8.18 -5.48
CA LYS A 115 -13.79 9.07 -5.85
C LYS A 115 -13.73 10.31 -4.97
N ALA A 116 -13.68 11.49 -5.59
CA ALA A 116 -13.80 12.76 -4.90
C ALA A 116 -15.14 13.42 -5.25
N THR A 117 -15.75 14.09 -4.29
CA THR A 117 -16.96 14.89 -4.49
C THR A 117 -16.82 16.24 -3.79
N VAL A 118 -17.31 17.30 -4.42
CA VAL A 118 -17.29 18.67 -3.90
C VAL A 118 -18.69 19.26 -4.02
N ASP A 119 -19.28 19.66 -2.89
CA ASP A 119 -20.65 20.20 -2.83
C ASP A 119 -21.69 19.31 -3.54
N GLY A 120 -21.52 17.99 -3.45
CA GLY A 120 -22.39 17.00 -4.09
C GLY A 120 -22.09 16.72 -5.57
N TRP A 121 -21.12 17.40 -6.18
CA TRP A 121 -20.68 17.14 -7.55
C TRP A 121 -19.52 16.17 -7.57
N ASP A 122 -19.59 15.17 -8.46
CA ASP A 122 -18.48 14.27 -8.72
C ASP A 122 -17.30 15.04 -9.34
N LEU A 123 -16.13 14.93 -8.73
CA LEU A 123 -14.88 15.47 -9.21
C LEU A 123 -14.00 14.29 -9.66
N PRO A 124 -13.66 14.18 -10.96
CA PRO A 124 -12.70 13.18 -11.42
C PRO A 124 -11.41 13.26 -10.60
N ALA A 125 -10.89 12.11 -10.18
CA ALA A 125 -9.64 12.04 -9.44
C ALA A 125 -8.72 10.97 -10.04
N THR A 126 -7.44 11.29 -10.22
CA THR A 126 -6.41 10.29 -10.50
C THR A 126 -5.89 9.72 -9.20
N TRP A 127 -5.57 8.43 -9.18
CA TRP A 127 -4.93 7.77 -8.04
C TRP A 127 -3.50 7.40 -8.42
N THR A 128 -2.53 7.94 -7.69
CA THR A 128 -1.12 7.59 -7.83
C THR A 128 -0.65 6.95 -6.54
N TYR A 129 -0.23 5.68 -6.62
CA TYR A 129 0.39 4.96 -5.52
C TYR A 129 1.71 4.38 -5.98
N ARG A 130 2.76 4.67 -5.23
CA ARG A 130 4.06 4.00 -5.32
C ARG A 130 4.30 3.34 -3.97
N PRO A 131 4.45 2.00 -3.90
CA PRO A 131 4.79 1.35 -2.65
C PRO A 131 6.21 1.75 -2.24
N TYR A 132 6.47 1.91 -0.94
CA TYR A 132 7.82 2.24 -0.44
C TYR A 132 8.81 1.08 -0.58
N VAL A 133 8.28 -0.13 -0.80
CA VAL A 133 9.03 -1.35 -1.10
C VAL A 133 8.29 -2.14 -2.17
N SER A 134 9.01 -2.67 -3.15
CA SER A 134 8.46 -3.62 -4.12
C SER A 134 9.28 -4.91 -4.10
N CYS A 135 8.65 -6.02 -4.46
CA CYS A 135 9.35 -7.28 -4.65
C CYS A 135 8.91 -7.93 -5.97
N ARG A 136 9.85 -8.57 -6.65
CA ARG A 136 9.58 -9.38 -7.83
C ARG A 136 10.31 -10.72 -7.79
N ILE A 137 9.72 -11.70 -8.46
CA ILE A 137 10.41 -12.94 -8.82
C ILE A 137 11.23 -12.67 -10.08
N THR A 138 12.53 -12.98 -10.05
CA THR A 138 13.45 -12.67 -11.15
C THR A 138 13.49 -13.75 -12.23
N THR A 139 12.84 -14.89 -12.00
CA THR A 139 12.66 -15.92 -13.03
C THR A 139 11.80 -15.38 -14.18
N VAL A 140 12.39 -15.33 -15.37
CA VAL A 140 11.72 -14.88 -16.60
C VAL A 140 10.46 -15.71 -16.86
N GLY A 141 9.35 -15.03 -17.16
CA GLY A 141 8.06 -15.68 -17.44
C GLY A 141 7.32 -16.22 -16.22
N SER A 142 7.84 -16.02 -15.00
CA SER A 142 7.14 -16.41 -13.78
C SER A 142 5.83 -15.64 -13.60
N THR A 143 4.75 -16.35 -13.30
CA THR A 143 3.46 -15.78 -12.87
C THR A 143 3.34 -15.70 -11.35
N LYS A 144 4.40 -16.09 -10.62
CA LYS A 144 4.39 -16.08 -9.15
C LYS A 144 4.58 -14.67 -8.62
N THR A 145 3.87 -14.36 -7.55
CA THR A 145 3.98 -13.08 -6.87
C THR A 145 5.13 -13.11 -5.86
N CYS A 146 5.70 -11.94 -5.61
CA CYS A 146 6.57 -11.70 -4.47
C CYS A 146 6.00 -10.56 -3.62
N SER A 147 6.19 -10.63 -2.32
CA SER A 147 5.83 -9.54 -1.40
C SER A 147 6.95 -9.35 -0.39
N ALA A 148 7.30 -8.09 -0.14
CA ALA A 148 8.23 -7.69 0.91
C ALA A 148 7.45 -6.85 1.94
N ALA A 149 7.55 -7.23 3.20
CA ALA A 149 7.03 -6.45 4.32
C ALA A 149 8.21 -5.88 5.11
N ILE A 150 8.14 -4.60 5.47
CA ILE A 150 9.19 -3.93 6.25
C ILE A 150 8.63 -3.60 7.63
N THR A 151 9.36 -3.99 8.66
CA THR A 151 9.19 -3.49 10.02
C THR A 151 10.34 -2.55 10.33
N VAL A 152 10.01 -1.31 10.67
CA VAL A 152 11.01 -0.32 11.10
C VAL A 152 11.25 -0.53 12.59
N VAL A 153 12.49 -0.78 12.96
CA VAL A 153 12.90 -1.07 14.34
C VAL A 153 13.98 -0.10 14.75
N THR A 154 13.81 0.51 15.92
CA THR A 154 14.88 1.24 16.60
C THR A 154 15.27 0.44 17.85
N GLY A 155 16.55 0.13 18.00
CA GLY A 155 17.03 -0.63 19.16
C GLY A 155 18.51 -0.97 19.06
N THR A 156 19.04 -1.69 20.04
CA THR A 156 20.38 -2.25 19.97
C THR A 156 20.28 -3.70 19.53
N LYS A 157 20.81 -4.03 18.35
CA LYS A 157 20.83 -5.42 17.86
C LYS A 157 21.83 -6.26 18.68
N PRO A 158 21.63 -7.58 18.89
CA PRO A 158 22.58 -8.41 19.61
C PRO A 158 23.99 -8.32 19.04
N GLY A 159 24.98 -7.83 19.79
CA GLY A 159 26.35 -7.62 19.30
C GLY A 159 26.68 -6.18 18.87
N GLY A 160 25.66 -5.32 18.73
CA GLY A 160 25.84 -3.87 18.62
C GLY A 160 26.09 -3.22 19.99
N SER A 161 26.75 -2.06 19.99
CA SER A 161 27.03 -1.29 21.20
C SER A 161 26.14 -0.05 21.38
N THR A 162 25.40 0.34 20.34
CA THR A 162 24.53 1.52 20.38
C THR A 162 23.19 1.26 19.68
N GLU A 163 22.17 2.02 20.07
CA GLU A 163 20.84 1.96 19.46
C GLU A 163 20.92 2.43 18.01
N ALA A 164 20.40 1.67 17.04
CA ALA A 164 20.32 2.04 15.63
C ALA A 164 18.93 1.80 15.02
N LEU A 165 18.75 2.38 13.83
CA LEU A 165 17.58 2.17 12.98
C LEU A 165 17.86 1.00 12.03
N TYR A 166 16.93 0.04 12.01
CA TYR A 166 16.96 -1.10 11.10
C TYR A 166 15.62 -1.26 10.40
N TYR A 167 15.68 -1.86 9.22
CA TYR A 167 14.53 -2.33 8.47
C TYR A 167 14.57 -3.86 8.46
N ASP A 168 13.70 -4.49 9.23
CA ASP A 168 13.48 -5.93 9.16
C ASP A 168 12.57 -6.25 7.99
N VAL A 169 13.06 -7.05 7.05
CA VAL A 169 12.41 -7.31 5.77
C VAL A 169 12.02 -8.77 5.69
N ALA A 170 10.72 -9.04 5.56
CA ALA A 170 10.19 -10.37 5.31
C ALA A 170 9.78 -10.52 3.84
N VAL A 171 10.46 -11.38 3.10
CA VAL A 171 10.20 -11.71 1.70
C VAL A 171 9.40 -13.00 1.61
N THR A 172 8.27 -12.95 0.93
CA THR A 172 7.34 -14.06 0.72
C THR A 172 7.00 -14.23 -0.76
N THR A 173 6.53 -15.41 -1.13
CA THR A 173 6.06 -15.69 -2.49
C THR A 173 4.85 -16.62 -2.48
N THR A 174 4.08 -16.62 -3.56
CA THR A 174 3.05 -17.65 -3.81
C THR A 174 3.60 -18.93 -4.45
N SER A 175 4.89 -18.97 -4.80
CA SER A 175 5.51 -20.17 -5.39
C SER A 175 5.65 -21.32 -4.39
N THR A 176 5.20 -22.51 -4.75
CA THR A 176 5.44 -23.74 -3.96
C THR A 176 6.83 -24.32 -4.18
N THR A 177 7.53 -23.90 -5.23
CA THR A 177 8.93 -24.23 -5.52
C THR A 177 9.84 -23.05 -5.17
N TYR A 178 11.12 -23.34 -4.95
CA TYR A 178 12.13 -22.31 -4.74
C TYR A 178 12.30 -21.43 -5.97
N VAL A 179 12.15 -20.12 -5.80
CA VAL A 179 12.29 -19.12 -6.85
C VAL A 179 13.18 -17.97 -6.39
N PRO A 180 14.05 -17.42 -7.26
CA PRO A 180 14.84 -16.25 -6.95
C PRO A 180 13.98 -14.99 -6.88
N TRP A 181 14.41 -14.06 -6.03
CA TRP A 181 13.66 -12.86 -5.71
C TRP A 181 14.57 -11.63 -5.72
N GLU A 182 13.96 -10.46 -5.87
CA GLU A 182 14.60 -9.16 -5.78
C GLU A 182 13.66 -8.17 -5.08
N VAL A 183 14.20 -7.39 -4.15
CA VAL A 183 13.47 -6.34 -3.43
C VAL A 183 14.04 -4.97 -3.79
N THR A 184 13.16 -4.03 -4.09
CA THR A 184 13.50 -2.62 -4.33
C THR A 184 12.88 -1.75 -3.24
N PHE A 185 13.71 -0.94 -2.59
CA PHE A 185 13.35 0.08 -1.61
C PHE A 185 13.39 1.46 -2.27
N TYR A 186 12.35 2.26 -2.04
CA TYR A 186 12.27 3.66 -2.47
C TYR A 186 12.51 4.55 -1.27
N LEU A 187 13.78 4.80 -0.95
CA LEU A 187 14.21 5.39 0.31
C LEU A 187 13.94 6.90 0.43
N ASP A 188 13.40 7.51 -0.61
CA ASP A 188 12.81 8.85 -0.62
C ASP A 188 11.37 8.85 -0.09
N ASP A 189 10.78 7.68 0.14
CA ASP A 189 9.47 7.58 0.75
C ASP A 189 9.51 8.06 2.21
N PRO A 190 8.56 8.93 2.64
CA PRO A 190 8.50 9.46 4.00
C PRO A 190 8.46 8.39 5.10
N VAL A 191 8.04 7.16 4.79
CA VAL A 191 8.06 6.05 5.76
C VAL A 191 9.45 5.77 6.35
N TYR A 192 10.50 6.09 5.59
CA TYR A 192 11.88 5.90 6.00
C TYR A 192 12.42 7.09 6.81
N GLY A 193 11.65 8.17 6.97
CA GLY A 193 12.07 9.40 7.62
C GLY A 193 13.04 10.20 6.75
N ALA A 194 14.23 10.49 7.27
CA ALA A 194 15.29 11.07 6.46
C ALA A 194 15.89 10.01 5.53
N VAL A 195 16.19 10.39 4.29
CA VAL A 195 16.79 9.47 3.30
C VAL A 195 18.10 8.90 3.86
N PRO A 196 18.20 7.57 4.05
CA PRO A 196 19.44 6.90 4.39
C PRO A 196 20.58 7.27 3.45
N THR A 197 21.75 7.58 4.01
CA THR A 197 22.98 7.85 3.25
C THR A 197 23.91 6.64 3.24
N ARG A 198 23.73 5.69 4.16
CA ARG A 198 24.45 4.40 4.21
C ARG A 198 23.50 3.29 4.61
N LEU A 199 23.72 2.09 4.06
CA LEU A 199 22.91 0.91 4.30
C LEU A 199 23.83 -0.28 4.49
N GLY A 200 23.72 -0.94 5.64
CA GLY A 200 24.45 -2.17 5.98
C GLY A 200 23.56 -3.39 5.99
N ASN A 201 24.10 -4.55 5.64
CA ASN A 201 23.49 -5.79 6.09
C ASN A 201 23.97 -6.01 7.53
N SER A 202 23.17 -6.69 8.34
CA SER A 202 23.65 -7.05 9.67
C SER A 202 23.81 -8.56 9.77
N ASP A 203 25.03 -8.98 10.07
CA ASP A 203 25.40 -10.34 10.45
C ASP A 203 24.92 -10.72 11.87
N LEU A 204 24.13 -9.84 12.51
CA LEU A 204 23.68 -9.94 13.90
C LEU A 204 22.19 -10.30 14.04
N ASP A 205 21.45 -10.59 12.96
CA ASP A 205 20.01 -10.89 13.12
C ASP A 205 19.76 -12.22 13.81
N GLY A 206 18.69 -12.24 14.60
CA GLY A 206 18.15 -13.47 15.16
C GLY A 206 17.52 -14.39 14.11
N PHE A 207 17.64 -14.06 12.82
CA PHE A 207 17.15 -14.90 11.73
C PHE A 207 18.20 -15.98 11.47
N SER A 208 18.05 -17.11 12.18
CA SER A 208 18.89 -18.28 11.97
C SER A 208 18.86 -18.73 10.50
N ASP A 209 19.95 -18.45 9.80
CA ASP A 209 20.26 -18.86 8.43
C ASP A 209 20.48 -20.39 8.27
N GLY A 210 20.29 -21.15 9.35
CA GLY A 210 20.41 -22.60 9.38
C GLY A 210 21.81 -23.12 9.71
N SER A 211 22.74 -22.30 10.21
CA SER A 211 23.98 -22.78 10.80
C SER A 211 24.44 -21.90 11.97
N THR A 212 24.51 -22.47 13.18
CA THR A 212 24.90 -21.78 14.41
C THR A 212 26.41 -21.55 14.55
N THR A 213 27.21 -21.98 13.57
CA THR A 213 28.68 -21.83 13.60
C THR A 213 29.19 -21.65 12.18
N TRP A 214 29.35 -20.39 11.77
CA TRP A 214 30.05 -20.03 10.54
C TRP A 214 31.50 -19.67 10.87
N GLY A 215 32.42 -20.15 10.04
CA GLY A 215 33.83 -19.76 10.09
C GLY A 215 34.01 -18.26 9.85
N THR A 216 35.27 -17.82 9.89
CA THR A 216 35.78 -16.44 9.98
C THR A 216 35.32 -15.41 8.92
N ASN A 217 34.32 -15.70 8.08
CA ASN A 217 33.77 -14.76 7.09
C ASN A 217 32.28 -14.54 7.37
N PRO A 218 31.85 -13.33 7.79
CA PRO A 218 30.43 -13.01 7.89
C PRO A 218 29.78 -13.14 6.51
N ALA A 219 28.81 -14.06 6.38
CA ALA A 219 28.10 -14.27 5.13
C ALA A 219 26.92 -13.29 5.09
N ASN A 220 26.94 -12.34 4.15
CA ASN A 220 25.79 -11.48 3.93
C ASN A 220 24.60 -12.30 3.39
N ASP A 221 23.41 -12.09 3.93
CA ASP A 221 22.16 -12.70 3.45
C ASP A 221 21.72 -12.12 2.11
N VAL A 222 21.96 -10.83 1.94
CA VAL A 222 21.57 -10.07 0.76
C VAL A 222 22.74 -9.29 0.21
N THR A 223 22.70 -9.07 -1.10
CA THR A 223 23.64 -8.20 -1.80
C THR A 223 22.91 -7.18 -2.63
N ARG A 224 23.54 -6.03 -2.77
CA ARG A 224 23.00 -4.91 -3.54
C ARG A 224 23.18 -5.21 -5.03
N SER A 225 22.08 -5.16 -5.78
CA SER A 225 22.09 -5.27 -7.25
C SER A 225 22.05 -3.91 -7.94
N SER A 226 21.65 -2.85 -7.23
CA SER A 226 21.64 -1.45 -7.74
C SER A 226 23.00 -0.76 -7.64
N ALA A 227 23.28 0.22 -8.51
CA ALA A 227 24.49 1.05 -8.40
C ALA A 227 24.45 1.97 -7.17
N CYS A 228 25.62 2.39 -6.65
CA CYS A 228 25.73 3.27 -5.48
C CYS A 228 25.02 4.61 -5.69
N SER A 229 25.17 5.18 -6.89
CA SER A 229 24.53 6.41 -7.34
C SER A 229 23.02 6.29 -7.57
N ALA A 230 22.44 5.09 -7.46
CA ALA A 230 21.00 4.89 -7.64
C ALA A 230 20.17 5.33 -6.43
N LEU A 231 20.80 5.68 -5.29
CA LEU A 231 20.08 6.27 -4.17
C LEU A 231 19.27 7.49 -4.65
N PRO A 232 18.00 7.62 -4.26
CA PRO A 232 17.33 6.93 -3.14
C PRO A 232 16.73 5.55 -3.44
N VAL A 233 16.94 4.97 -4.63
CA VAL A 233 16.47 3.63 -4.97
C VAL A 233 17.54 2.59 -4.65
N LEU A 234 17.26 1.70 -3.69
CA LEU A 234 18.10 0.55 -3.37
C LEU A 234 17.43 -0.73 -3.88
N THR A 235 18.13 -1.52 -4.68
CA THR A 235 17.72 -2.89 -5.03
C THR A 235 18.68 -3.91 -4.43
N VAL A 236 18.12 -4.96 -3.82
CA VAL A 236 18.86 -6.09 -3.25
C VAL A 236 18.31 -7.42 -3.73
N VAL A 237 19.18 -8.42 -3.80
CA VAL A 237 18.86 -9.82 -4.06
C VAL A 237 19.41 -10.68 -2.92
N GLY A 238 18.80 -11.84 -2.66
CA GLY A 238 19.38 -12.78 -1.72
C GLY A 238 20.67 -13.39 -2.26
N GLU A 239 21.59 -13.72 -1.36
CA GLU A 239 22.86 -14.38 -1.68
C GLU A 239 22.73 -15.89 -1.75
N ALA A 240 23.58 -16.54 -2.56
CA ALA A 240 23.55 -18.00 -2.74
C ALA A 240 24.19 -18.77 -1.56
N ASN A 241 24.18 -18.17 -0.37
CA ASN A 241 24.80 -18.67 0.84
C ASN A 241 23.87 -19.66 1.55
N GLY A 242 24.46 -20.67 2.19
CA GLY A 242 23.76 -21.71 2.94
C GLY A 242 23.55 -23.04 2.18
N PRO A 243 22.96 -24.06 2.85
CA PRO A 243 22.72 -25.38 2.24
C PRO A 243 21.87 -25.30 0.96
N THR A 244 22.06 -26.21 0.01
CA THR A 244 21.34 -26.22 -1.29
C THR A 244 19.80 -26.17 -1.17
N GLY A 245 19.24 -26.64 -0.06
CA GLY A 245 17.80 -26.55 0.26
C GLY A 245 17.37 -25.38 1.14
N ASN A 246 18.29 -24.47 1.48
CA ASN A 246 18.06 -23.31 2.35
C ASN A 246 18.76 -22.03 1.85
N ARG A 247 19.18 -21.93 0.59
CA ARG A 247 19.87 -20.74 0.09
C ARG A 247 19.02 -19.48 0.23
N PHE A 248 19.63 -18.37 0.65
CA PHE A 248 18.92 -17.12 0.89
C PHE A 248 18.38 -16.48 -0.40
N ASN A 249 19.10 -16.68 -1.52
CA ASN A 249 18.71 -16.23 -2.86
C ASN A 249 17.42 -16.84 -3.41
N VAL A 250 16.79 -17.79 -2.72
CA VAL A 250 15.52 -18.38 -3.14
C VAL A 250 14.48 -18.35 -2.01
N VAL A 251 13.22 -18.17 -2.39
CA VAL A 251 12.05 -18.13 -1.50
C VAL A 251 10.99 -19.13 -1.99
N ARG A 252 10.16 -19.65 -1.07
CA ARG A 252 8.96 -20.45 -1.37
C ARG A 252 7.84 -20.12 -0.37
N SER A 253 6.60 -20.45 -0.68
CA SER A 253 5.42 -19.96 0.04
C SER A 253 5.36 -20.35 1.52
N ASN A 254 5.92 -21.50 1.89
CA ASN A 254 6.01 -21.95 3.29
C ASN A 254 7.41 -21.72 3.90
N ARG A 255 8.24 -20.89 3.27
CA ARG A 255 9.60 -20.57 3.73
C ARG A 255 9.96 -19.13 3.33
N PRO A 256 9.48 -18.13 4.09
CA PRO A 256 9.89 -16.75 3.89
C PRO A 256 11.40 -16.56 4.11
N ARG A 257 11.93 -15.46 3.59
CA ARG A 257 13.29 -14.98 3.90
C ARG A 257 13.18 -13.72 4.73
N ASN A 258 13.93 -13.66 5.83
CA ASN A 258 13.95 -12.52 6.71
C ASN A 258 15.39 -12.04 6.83
N PHE A 259 15.63 -10.75 6.64
CA PHE A 259 16.94 -10.11 6.82
C PHE A 259 16.74 -8.69 7.38
N SER A 260 17.77 -8.12 7.97
CA SER A 260 17.75 -6.71 8.41
C SER A 260 18.67 -5.83 7.58
N ILE A 261 18.19 -4.65 7.15
CA ILE A 261 19.05 -3.56 6.65
C ILE A 261 19.28 -2.54 7.75
N VAL A 262 20.53 -2.23 8.04
CA VAL A 262 20.96 -1.23 9.02
C VAL A 262 21.14 0.12 8.34
N VAL A 263 20.71 1.19 8.97
CA VAL A 263 20.76 2.54 8.39
C VAL A 263 21.83 3.39 9.05
N ASN A 264 22.67 4.05 8.23
CA ASN A 264 23.63 5.08 8.64
C ASN A 264 24.58 4.64 9.77
N ARG A 265 25.05 3.38 9.75
CA ARG A 265 25.98 2.80 10.74
C ARG A 265 27.35 2.49 10.16
N THR A 266 28.37 2.59 11.01
CA THR A 266 29.78 2.36 10.66
C THR A 266 30.54 1.58 11.73
N GLU A 267 29.85 0.95 12.68
CA GLU A 267 30.46 0.17 13.77
C GLU A 267 30.87 -1.24 13.28
N VAL A 268 31.84 -1.87 13.96
CA VAL A 268 32.27 -3.24 13.67
C VAL A 268 31.09 -4.21 13.85
N GLY A 269 30.89 -5.15 12.92
CA GLY A 269 29.70 -6.03 12.89
C GLY A 269 28.54 -5.44 12.07
N TYR A 270 28.71 -4.27 11.47
CA TYR A 270 27.85 -3.83 10.37
C TYR A 270 28.71 -3.74 9.12
N SER A 271 28.58 -4.75 8.26
CA SER A 271 29.05 -4.65 6.89
C SER A 271 28.06 -3.78 6.13
N ASP A 272 28.54 -2.73 5.46
CA ASP A 272 27.74 -2.08 4.44
C ASP A 272 27.17 -3.18 3.50
N VAL A 273 25.99 -2.98 2.90
CA VAL A 273 25.59 -3.78 1.74
C VAL A 273 26.49 -3.32 0.60
N ILE A 274 27.78 -3.69 0.68
CA ILE A 274 28.83 -3.28 -0.24
C ILE A 274 28.54 -4.02 -1.54
N ALA A 275 27.82 -3.37 -2.44
CA ALA A 275 28.02 -3.65 -3.85
C ALA A 275 29.49 -3.32 -4.17
N PRO A 276 30.16 -4.12 -4.99
CA PRO A 276 31.44 -3.72 -5.58
C PRO A 276 31.33 -2.31 -6.17
N GLY A 277 32.17 -1.37 -5.72
CA GLY A 277 32.22 0.00 -6.24
C GLY A 277 31.54 1.08 -5.39
N CYS A 278 31.00 0.77 -4.22
CA CYS A 278 30.64 1.79 -3.22
C CYS A 278 31.80 1.95 -2.24
N ALA A 279 32.50 3.09 -2.30
CA ALA A 279 33.64 3.42 -1.43
C ALA A 279 33.29 4.59 -0.51
#